data_AF-A0A327J945-F1
#
_entry.id   AF-A0A327J945-F1
#
_cell.length_a   1.000
_cell.length_b   1.000
_cell.length_c   1.000
_cell.angle_alpha   90.00
_cell.angle_beta   90.00
_cell.angle_gamma   90.00
#
_symmetry.space_group_name_H-M   'P 1'
#
loop_
_entity.id
_entity.type
_entity.pdbx_description
1 polymer ?
#
loop_
_entity_poly.entity_id
_entity_poly.type
_entity_poly.pdbx_seq_one_letter_code
_entity_poly.pdbx_strand_id
1 'polypeptide(L)'
;MTINIMYNILLHHICQDLLYFNNISIFLFLAKIRNIMEDVKILFGKRLRELRKRNNMTQEKLAEIIGIEPRNILKIENGKSFPRISTMQKIMEIFDCKASDLFEFEHLDDISVVREKLINKINNDENFTRMVYKLIK
;
A
#
# COMPACT_ATOMS: atom_id res chain seq x y z
N MET A 1 -20.88 15.06 46.44
CA MET A 1 -20.25 13.73 46.65
C MET A 1 -20.93 12.60 45.86
N THR A 2 -22.23 12.69 45.56
CA THR A 2 -23.01 11.65 44.87
C THR A 2 -22.83 11.59 43.34
N ILE A 3 -22.65 12.73 42.66
CA ILE A 3 -22.50 12.79 41.19
C ILE A 3 -21.22 12.06 40.71
N ASN A 4 -20.12 12.18 41.47
CA ASN A 4 -18.83 11.61 41.09
C ASN A 4 -18.80 10.07 41.25
N ILE A 5 -19.61 9.54 42.16
CA ILE A 5 -19.80 8.08 42.32
C ILE A 5 -20.64 7.55 41.16
N MET A 6 -21.70 8.27 40.77
CA MET A 6 -22.55 7.91 39.65
C MET A 6 -21.79 7.93 38.30
N TYR A 7 -20.89 8.91 38.11
CA TYR A 7 -20.04 8.97 36.91
C TYR A 7 -19.03 7.82 36.84
N ASN A 8 -18.41 7.45 37.96
CA ASN A 8 -17.47 6.31 38.01
C ASN A 8 -18.17 4.97 37.80
N ILE A 9 -19.39 4.79 38.33
CA ILE A 9 -20.20 3.58 38.09
C ILE A 9 -20.60 3.50 36.61
N LEU A 10 -21.04 4.62 36.02
CA LEU A 10 -21.37 4.67 34.60
C LEU A 10 -20.15 4.38 33.71
N LEU A 11 -18.99 4.93 34.05
CA LEU A 11 -17.72 4.69 33.34
C LEU A 11 -17.27 3.22 33.48
N HIS A 12 -17.45 2.62 34.65
CA HIS A 12 -17.16 1.21 34.89
C HIS A 12 -18.09 0.29 34.09
N HIS A 13 -19.38 0.60 34.04
CA HIS A 13 -20.36 -0.14 33.23
C HIS A 13 -20.09 0.01 31.73
N ILE A 14 -19.80 1.22 31.25
CA ILE A 14 -19.40 1.45 29.85
C ILE A 14 -18.11 0.69 29.50
N CYS A 15 -17.13 0.64 30.42
CA CYS A 15 -15.92 -0.16 30.25
C CYS A 15 -16.20 -1.67 30.26
N GLN A 16 -17.12 -2.15 31.09
CA GLN A 16 -17.55 -3.56 31.09
C GLN A 16 -18.33 -3.92 29.82
N ASP A 17 -19.16 -3.01 29.30
CA ASP A 17 -19.92 -3.20 28.05
C ASP A 17 -19.00 -3.17 26.81
N LEU A 18 -17.96 -2.33 26.81
CA LEU A 18 -16.93 -2.31 25.75
C LEU A 18 -16.03 -3.56 25.76
N LEU A 19 -15.86 -4.21 26.92
CA LEU A 19 -15.14 -5.48 27.04
C LEU A 19 -16.01 -6.69 26.61
N TYR A 20 -17.33 -6.53 26.51
CA TYR A 20 -18.30 -7.61 26.20
C TYR A 20 -18.79 -7.64 24.75
N PHE A 21 -18.39 -6.67 23.91
CA PHE A 21 -18.59 -6.81 22.46
C PHE A 21 -17.60 -7.85 21.90
N ASN A 22 -18.09 -9.08 21.76
CA ASN A 22 -17.46 -10.24 21.12
C ASN A 22 -16.23 -9.89 20.25
N ASN A 23 -15.06 -10.01 20.88
CA ASN A 23 -13.75 -9.64 20.35
C ASN A 23 -13.35 -10.36 19.05
N ILE A 24 -14.07 -11.41 18.64
CA ILE A 24 -13.76 -12.15 17.41
C ILE A 24 -13.98 -11.27 16.17
N SER A 25 -15.08 -10.53 16.05
CA SER A 25 -15.32 -9.70 14.85
C SER A 25 -14.33 -8.54 14.72
N ILE A 26 -14.01 -7.89 15.84
CA ILE A 26 -12.98 -6.83 15.90
C ILE A 26 -11.61 -7.42 15.60
N PHE A 27 -11.26 -8.56 16.20
CA PHE A 27 -9.99 -9.25 15.93
C PHE A 27 -9.86 -9.69 14.46
N LEU A 28 -10.91 -10.28 13.88
CA LEU A 28 -10.94 -10.65 12.46
C LEU A 28 -10.84 -9.44 11.54
N PHE A 29 -11.49 -8.32 11.88
CA PHE A 29 -11.37 -7.07 11.15
C PHE A 29 -9.94 -6.51 11.22
N LEU A 30 -9.34 -6.45 12.41
CA LEU A 30 -7.96 -6.00 12.60
C LEU A 30 -6.95 -6.92 11.89
N ALA A 31 -7.18 -8.24 11.92
CA ALA A 31 -6.37 -9.22 11.19
C ALA A 31 -6.48 -9.01 9.68
N LYS A 32 -7.68 -8.70 9.16
CA LYS A 32 -7.90 -8.36 7.75
C LYS A 32 -7.18 -7.07 7.36
N ILE A 33 -7.30 -6.00 8.15
CA ILE A 33 -6.57 -4.74 7.93
C ILE A 33 -5.06 -4.97 7.97
N ARG A 34 -4.56 -5.80 8.88
CA ARG A 34 -3.15 -6.18 8.93
C ARG A 34 -2.71 -6.89 7.67
N ASN A 35 -3.48 -7.87 7.17
CA ASN A 35 -3.15 -8.56 5.92
C ASN A 35 -3.12 -7.59 4.73
N ILE A 36 -4.13 -6.71 4.63
CA ILE A 36 -4.16 -5.65 3.62
C ILE A 36 -2.89 -4.78 3.71
N MET A 37 -2.49 -4.39 4.91
CA MET A 37 -1.29 -3.57 5.12
C MET A 37 0.00 -4.30 4.72
N GLU A 38 0.09 -5.62 4.96
CA GLU A 38 1.22 -6.42 4.49
C GLU A 38 1.25 -6.50 2.95
N ASP A 39 0.11 -6.70 2.31
CA ASP A 39 0.00 -6.71 0.85
C ASP A 39 0.44 -5.37 0.24
N VAL A 40 0.01 -4.26 0.84
CA VAL A 40 0.38 -2.89 0.40
C VAL A 40 1.89 -2.67 0.53
N LYS A 41 2.55 -3.12 1.61
CA LYS A 41 4.01 -3.00 1.75
C LYS A 41 4.75 -3.76 0.64
N ILE A 42 4.29 -4.96 0.31
CA ILE A 42 4.89 -5.79 -0.74
C ILE A 42 4.73 -5.11 -2.10
N LEU A 43 3.53 -4.63 -2.42
CA LEU A 43 3.25 -3.95 -3.69
C LEU A 43 4.04 -2.63 -3.81
N PHE A 44 4.08 -1.82 -2.74
CA PHE A 44 4.91 -0.62 -2.68
C PHE A 44 6.39 -0.94 -2.91
N GLY A 45 6.92 -1.98 -2.25
CA GLY A 45 8.30 -2.41 -2.41
C GLY A 45 8.63 -2.80 -3.85
N LYS A 46 7.73 -3.53 -4.52
CA LYS A 46 7.84 -3.87 -5.95
C LYS A 46 7.85 -2.61 -6.83
N ARG A 47 6.94 -1.67 -6.56
CA ARG A 47 6.84 -0.40 -7.31
C ARG A 47 8.10 0.45 -7.15
N LEU A 48 8.63 0.59 -5.93
CA LEU A 48 9.88 1.29 -5.69
C LEU A 48 11.05 0.65 -6.44
N ARG A 49 11.15 -0.68 -6.41
CA ARG A 49 12.19 -1.42 -7.14
C ARG A 49 12.09 -1.18 -8.64
N GLU A 50 10.88 -1.16 -9.19
CA GLU A 50 10.63 -0.88 -10.59
C GLU A 50 11.12 0.53 -10.98
N LEU A 51 10.69 1.57 -10.25
CA LEU A 51 11.13 2.94 -10.49
C LEU A 51 12.65 3.09 -10.41
N ARG A 52 13.28 2.47 -9.41
CA ARG A 52 14.74 2.46 -9.26
C ARG A 52 15.43 1.82 -10.47
N LYS A 53 14.94 0.66 -10.92
CA LYS A 53 15.52 -0.04 -12.08
C LYS A 53 15.33 0.73 -13.38
N ARG A 54 14.16 1.35 -13.59
CA ARG A 54 13.90 2.22 -14.75
C ARG A 54 14.90 3.39 -14.82
N ASN A 55 15.38 3.85 -13.67
CA ASN A 55 16.40 4.90 -13.55
C ASN A 55 17.84 4.35 -13.46
N ASN A 56 18.08 3.07 -13.74
CA ASN A 56 19.41 2.43 -13.74
C ASN A 56 20.20 2.57 -12.42
N MET A 57 19.49 2.66 -11.28
CA MET A 57 20.14 2.82 -9.97
C MET A 57 20.31 1.49 -9.24
N THR A 58 21.41 1.32 -8.51
CA THR A 58 21.56 0.23 -7.52
C THR A 58 20.84 0.58 -6.22
N GLN A 59 20.61 -0.40 -5.33
CA GLN A 59 20.00 -0.12 -4.02
C GLN A 59 20.89 0.80 -3.18
N GLU A 60 22.21 0.61 -3.27
CA GLU A 60 23.23 1.44 -2.64
C GLU A 60 23.16 2.87 -3.16
N LYS A 61 23.03 3.05 -4.48
CA LYS A 61 22.95 4.39 -5.07
C LYS A 61 21.70 5.13 -4.63
N LEU A 62 20.54 4.46 -4.65
CA LEU A 62 19.30 5.07 -4.18
C LEU A 62 19.39 5.43 -2.69
N ALA A 63 19.98 4.55 -1.87
CA ALA A 63 20.16 4.77 -0.45
C ALA A 63 21.07 5.97 -0.16
N GLU A 64 22.17 6.11 -0.90
CA GLU A 64 23.09 7.25 -0.85
C GLU A 64 22.37 8.56 -1.13
N ILE A 65 21.60 8.64 -2.23
CA ILE A 65 20.87 9.86 -2.62
C ILE A 65 19.81 10.23 -1.57
N ILE A 66 19.09 9.25 -1.04
CA ILE A 66 18.09 9.47 0.02
C ILE A 66 18.75 9.83 1.36
N GLY A 67 19.99 9.39 1.58
CA GLY A 67 20.71 9.55 2.85
C GLY A 67 20.24 8.55 3.91
N ILE A 68 20.09 7.28 3.54
CA ILE A 68 19.78 6.17 4.47
C ILE A 68 20.67 4.96 4.20
N GLU A 69 20.70 4.01 5.13
CA GLU A 69 21.42 2.75 4.96
C GLU A 69 20.86 1.91 3.79
N PRO A 70 21.71 1.31 2.93
CA PRO A 70 21.27 0.43 1.83
C PRO A 70 20.36 -0.71 2.28
N ARG A 71 20.59 -1.24 3.48
CA ARG A 71 19.74 -2.26 4.12
C ARG A 71 18.27 -1.79 4.26
N ASN A 72 18.04 -0.50 4.43
CA ASN A 72 16.68 0.04 4.55
C ASN A 72 15.96 0.02 3.20
N ILE A 73 16.63 0.38 2.10
CA ILE A 73 16.08 0.23 0.74
C ILE A 73 15.77 -1.23 0.45
N LEU A 74 16.68 -2.15 0.77
CA LEU A 74 16.44 -3.58 0.61
C LEU A 74 15.21 -4.08 1.39
N LYS A 75 15.04 -3.63 2.64
CA LYS A 75 13.86 -3.98 3.45
C LYS A 75 12.57 -3.42 2.85
N ILE A 76 12.59 -2.17 2.38
CA ILE A 76 11.43 -1.53 1.74
C ILE A 76 11.05 -2.27 0.47
N GLU A 77 12.02 -2.52 -0.43
CA GLU A 77 11.73 -3.22 -1.69
C GLU A 77 11.23 -4.65 -1.53
N ASN A 78 11.59 -5.30 -0.42
CA ASN A 78 11.12 -6.64 -0.10
C ASN A 78 9.85 -6.65 0.77
N GLY A 79 9.21 -5.49 1.00
CA GLY A 79 8.00 -5.36 1.82
C GLY A 79 8.21 -5.58 3.33
N LYS A 80 9.46 -5.70 3.79
CA LYS A 80 9.79 -5.94 5.22
C LYS A 80 9.65 -4.69 6.08
N SER A 81 9.60 -3.51 5.47
CA SER A 81 9.37 -2.24 6.15
C SER A 81 8.72 -1.24 5.21
N PHE A 82 7.99 -0.27 5.75
CA PHE A 82 7.45 0.84 4.98
C PHE A 82 8.34 2.10 5.16
N PRO A 83 8.54 2.94 4.13
CA PRO A 83 9.33 4.16 4.29
C PRO A 83 8.67 5.14 5.28
N ARG A 84 9.50 5.95 5.95
CA ARG A 84 9.00 7.13 6.67
C ARG A 84 8.54 8.18 5.66
N ILE A 85 7.68 9.11 6.10
CA ILE A 85 7.17 10.21 5.25
C ILE A 85 8.34 10.98 4.61
N SER A 86 9.38 11.31 5.39
CA SER A 86 10.56 12.01 4.87
C SER A 86 11.32 11.22 3.79
N THR A 87 11.41 9.90 3.91
CA THR A 87 11.98 9.04 2.88
C THR A 87 11.08 9.00 1.64
N MET A 88 9.76 8.95 1.83
CA MET A 88 8.79 8.93 0.73
C MET A 88 8.81 10.24 -0.08
N GLN A 89 8.92 11.39 0.59
CA GLN A 89 9.08 12.69 -0.08
C GLN A 89 10.33 12.71 -0.96
N LYS A 90 11.47 12.26 -0.43
CA LYS A 90 12.71 12.15 -1.23
C LYS A 90 12.57 11.21 -2.41
N ILE A 91 11.89 10.06 -2.24
CA ILE A 91 11.60 9.13 -3.33
C ILE A 91 10.78 9.84 -4.42
N MET A 92 9.75 10.60 -4.04
CA MET A 92 8.92 11.37 -4.97
C MET A 92 9.73 12.42 -5.74
N GLU A 93 10.62 13.14 -5.05
CA GLU A 93 11.51 14.13 -5.66
C GLU A 93 12.51 13.49 -6.64
N ILE A 94 13.13 12.36 -6.26
CA ILE A 94 14.13 11.66 -7.08
C ILE A 94 13.51 11.13 -8.38
N PHE A 95 12.29 10.61 -8.30
CA PHE A 95 11.61 10.00 -9.44
C PHE A 95 10.61 10.92 -10.14
N ASP A 96 10.55 12.19 -9.75
CA ASP A 96 9.60 13.20 -10.25
C ASP A 96 8.17 12.66 -10.37
N CYS A 97 7.66 12.12 -9.26
CA CYS A 97 6.37 11.44 -9.22
C CYS A 97 5.51 11.88 -8.05
N LYS A 98 4.19 11.70 -8.19
CA LYS A 98 3.22 11.95 -7.14
C LYS A 98 3.13 10.72 -6.22
N ALA A 99 2.58 10.94 -5.02
CA ALA A 99 2.31 9.84 -4.11
C ALA A 99 1.44 8.75 -4.76
N SER A 100 0.42 9.14 -5.53
CA SER A 100 -0.45 8.21 -6.29
C SER A 100 0.35 7.21 -7.12
N ASP A 101 1.41 7.67 -7.75
CA ASP A 101 2.19 6.88 -8.72
C ASP A 101 3.04 5.82 -8.01
N LEU A 102 3.34 6.03 -6.71
CA LEU A 102 4.00 5.04 -5.85
C LEU A 102 3.04 3.94 -5.36
N PHE A 103 1.74 4.19 -5.42
CA PHE A 103 0.68 3.25 -5.04
C PHE A 103 -0.08 2.68 -6.24
N GLU A 104 0.37 2.98 -7.46
CA GLU A 104 -0.15 2.37 -8.68
C GLU A 104 0.55 1.03 -8.92
N PHE A 105 -0.24 -0.06 -8.89
CA PHE A 105 0.28 -1.43 -8.90
C PHE A 105 -0.24 -2.30 -10.04
N GLU A 106 -1.25 -1.85 -10.79
CA GLU A 106 -1.97 -2.68 -11.77
C GLU A 106 -1.05 -3.22 -12.87
N HIS A 107 -0.03 -2.46 -13.26
CA HIS A 107 0.96 -2.86 -14.27
C HIS A 107 2.04 -3.82 -13.73
N LEU A 108 2.06 -4.10 -12.42
CA LEU A 108 2.95 -5.08 -11.78
C LEU A 108 2.31 -6.47 -11.67
N ASP A 109 1.05 -6.61 -12.08
CA ASP A 109 0.37 -7.90 -12.14
C ASP A 109 1.13 -8.87 -13.07
N ASP A 110 1.00 -10.17 -12.79
CA ASP A 110 1.54 -11.19 -13.67
C ASP A 110 0.96 -11.03 -15.09
N ILE A 111 1.79 -11.24 -16.11
CA ILE A 111 1.37 -11.03 -17.50
C ILE A 111 0.15 -11.87 -17.88
N SER A 112 -0.04 -13.04 -17.27
CA SER A 112 -1.24 -13.87 -17.45
C SER A 112 -2.50 -13.15 -16.94
N VAL A 113 -2.44 -12.55 -15.75
CA VAL A 113 -3.51 -11.77 -15.12
C VAL A 113 -3.80 -10.52 -15.93
N VAL A 114 -2.75 -9.79 -16.36
CA VAL A 114 -2.90 -8.60 -17.20
C VAL A 114 -3.59 -8.95 -18.52
N ARG A 115 -3.16 -10.04 -19.19
CA ARG A 115 -3.79 -10.51 -20.42
C ARG A 115 -5.25 -10.88 -20.22
N GLU A 116 -5.57 -11.60 -19.15
CA GLU A 116 -6.95 -11.97 -18.84
C GLU A 116 -7.83 -10.73 -18.65
N LYS A 117 -7.39 -9.78 -17.82
CA LYS A 117 -8.10 -8.50 -17.61
C LYS A 117 -8.29 -7.74 -18.92
N LEU A 118 -7.26 -7.67 -19.76
CA LEU A 118 -7.32 -7.00 -21.05
C LEU A 118 -8.28 -7.68 -22.03
N ILE A 119 -8.21 -9.01 -22.18
CA ILE A 119 -9.10 -9.79 -23.05
C ILE A 119 -10.55 -9.59 -22.60
N ASN A 120 -10.81 -9.70 -21.29
CA ASN A 120 -12.13 -9.47 -20.73
C ASN A 120 -12.61 -8.04 -21.04
N LYS A 121 -11.74 -7.04 -20.92
CA LYS A 121 -12.12 -5.65 -21.22
C LYS A 121 -12.36 -5.41 -22.71
N ILE A 122 -11.52 -5.97 -23.57
CA ILE A 122 -11.67 -5.89 -25.04
C ILE A 122 -12.99 -6.52 -25.49
N ASN A 123 -13.37 -7.66 -24.90
CA ASN A 123 -14.60 -8.36 -25.29
C ASN A 123 -15.87 -7.63 -24.83
N ASN A 124 -15.81 -6.84 -23.76
CA ASN A 124 -16.99 -6.27 -23.12
C ASN A 124 -17.12 -4.74 -23.28
N ASP A 125 -16.08 -4.03 -23.72
CA ASP A 125 -16.08 -2.57 -23.89
C ASP A 125 -15.69 -2.18 -25.33
N GLU A 126 -16.70 -1.89 -26.16
CA GLU A 126 -16.49 -1.51 -27.56
C GLU A 126 -15.64 -0.25 -27.73
N ASN A 127 -15.84 0.76 -26.86
CA ASN A 127 -15.12 2.02 -26.93
C ASN A 127 -13.64 1.82 -26.63
N PHE A 128 -13.34 1.07 -25.58
CA PHE A 128 -11.96 0.69 -25.24
C PHE A 128 -11.32 -0.11 -26.37
N THR A 129 -12.03 -1.08 -26.96
CA THR A 129 -11.52 -1.89 -28.07
C THR A 129 -11.17 -1.05 -29.30
N ARG A 130 -12.06 -0.12 -29.69
CA ARG A 130 -11.79 0.81 -30.79
C ARG A 130 -10.61 1.73 -30.48
N MET A 131 -10.48 2.19 -29.24
CA MET A 131 -9.35 3.02 -28.79
C MET A 131 -8.02 2.25 -28.92
N VAL A 132 -7.95 1.03 -28.40
CA VAL A 132 -6.73 0.19 -28.50
C VAL A 132 -6.38 -0.10 -29.96
N TYR A 133 -7.36 -0.44 -30.81
CA TYR A 133 -7.13 -0.67 -32.24
C TYR A 133 -6.54 0.55 -32.96
N LYS A 134 -6.95 1.77 -32.57
CA LYS A 134 -6.38 3.02 -33.10
C LYS A 134 -4.94 3.29 -32.65
N LEU A 135 -4.52 2.80 -31.48
CA LEU A 135 -3.17 3.02 -30.96
C LEU A 135 -2.12 2.11 -31.59
N ILE A 136 -2.54 0.94 -32.08
CA ILE A 136 -1.64 -0.07 -32.69
C ILE A 136 -1.56 0.04 -34.22
N LYS A 137 -2.32 0.96 -34.83
CA LYS A 137 -2.44 1.13 -36.27
C LYS A 137 -1.95 2.52 -36.68
#